data_AF-A0A835LNF6-F1
#
_entry.id   AF-A0A835LNF6-F1
#
_cell.length_a   1.000
_cell.length_b   1.000
_cell.length_c   1.000
_cell.angle_alpha   90.00
_cell.angle_beta   90.00
_cell.angle_gamma   90.00
#
_symmetry.space_group_name_H-M   'P 1'
#
loop_
_entity.id
_entity.type
_entity.pdbx_description
1 polymer ?
#
loop_
_entity_poly.entity_id
_entity_poly.type
_entity_poly.pdbx_seq_one_letter_code
_entity_poly.pdbx_strand_id
1 'polypeptide(L)'
;MRQFADVRTQIEKIRGEISGYNNDMSCSNSKEENDLSLRKLNEYQTHLHSLQKEKSDHLNKVLEYVNEVHCLCGVLGLDFGKTVSEVHPSLQQAAPEQSR
;
A
#
# COMPACT_ATOMS: atom_id res chain seq x y z
N MET A 1 -19.62 -7.07 23.81
CA MET A 1 -18.44 -6.35 24.32
C MET A 1 -17.10 -6.86 23.78
N ARG A 2 -16.91 -8.17 23.50
CA ARG A 2 -15.62 -8.68 22.97
C ARG A 2 -15.25 -8.14 21.58
N GLN A 3 -16.23 -7.95 20.70
CA GLN A 3 -16.00 -7.47 19.34
C GLN A 3 -15.40 -6.06 19.27
N PHE A 4 -15.79 -5.16 20.19
CA PHE A 4 -15.23 -3.81 20.26
C PHE A 4 -13.77 -3.79 20.71
N ALA A 5 -13.43 -4.67 21.65
CA ALA A 5 -12.04 -4.85 22.06
C ALA A 5 -11.19 -5.38 20.90
N ASP A 6 -11.71 -6.38 20.17
CA ASP A 6 -11.03 -6.99 19.01
C ASP A 6 -10.75 -5.98 17.88
N VAL A 7 -11.75 -5.17 17.53
CA VAL A 7 -11.60 -4.13 16.50
C VAL A 7 -10.59 -3.07 16.94
N ARG A 8 -10.59 -2.69 18.22
CA ARG A 8 -9.61 -1.74 18.76
C ARG A 8 -8.19 -2.31 18.72
N THR A 9 -8.01 -3.59 19.04
CA THR A 9 -6.71 -4.27 18.96
C THR A 9 -6.19 -4.34 17.52
N GLN A 10 -7.06 -4.58 16.54
CA GLN A 10 -6.65 -4.57 15.12
C GLN A 10 -6.23 -3.18 14.63
N ILE A 11 -6.95 -2.13 15.04
CA ILE A 11 -6.62 -0.75 14.67
C ILE A 11 -5.25 -0.34 15.24
N GLU A 12 -4.98 -0.65 16.51
CA GLU A 12 -3.69 -0.37 17.12
C GLU A 12 -2.55 -1.17 16.48
N LYS A 13 -2.82 -2.42 16.08
CA LYS A 13 -1.85 -3.25 15.37
C LYS A 13 -1.48 -2.65 14.00
N ILE A 14 -2.48 -2.26 13.21
CA ILE A 14 -2.28 -1.64 11.89
C ILE A 14 -1.57 -0.29 12.03
N ARG A 15 -1.90 0.50 13.06
CA ARG A 15 -1.24 1.78 13.34
C ARG A 15 0.24 1.60 13.68
N GLY A 16 0.58 0.57 14.46
CA GLY A 16 1.96 0.19 14.74
C GLY A 16 2.73 -0.26 13.50
N GLU A 17 2.07 -1.04 12.63
CA GLU A 17 2.66 -1.51 11.35
C GLU A 17 2.92 -0.35 10.36
N ILE A 18 2.03 0.64 10.31
CA ILE A 18 2.17 1.83 9.45
C ILE A 18 3.25 2.80 9.97
N SER A 19 3.36 2.97 11.29
CA SER A 19 4.30 3.90 11.91
C SER A 19 5.75 3.41 11.89
N GLY A 20 6.00 2.15 11.51
CA GLY A 20 7.35 1.60 11.33
C GLY A 20 8.21 1.49 12.60
N TYR A 21 7.68 1.80 13.80
CA TYR A 21 8.46 1.78 15.03
C TYR A 21 7.60 1.42 16.25
N ASN A 22 8.03 0.38 16.96
CA ASN A 22 7.53 0.05 18.28
C ASN A 22 7.94 1.14 19.28
N ASN A 23 7.01 1.47 20.18
CA ASN A 23 7.17 2.24 21.42
C ASN A 23 7.02 3.77 21.28
N ASP A 24 5.91 4.31 21.79
CA ASP A 24 5.99 4.83 23.17
C ASP A 24 4.61 4.93 23.83
N MET A 25 4.56 4.38 25.04
CA MET A 25 3.48 4.58 26.00
C MET A 25 3.48 6.04 26.43
N SER A 26 2.66 6.88 25.80
CA SER A 26 2.27 8.14 26.41
C SER A 26 0.78 8.35 26.23
N CYS A 27 0.09 8.02 27.31
CA CYS A 27 -1.28 8.41 27.62
C CYS A 27 -1.44 9.91 27.37
N SER A 28 -2.16 10.28 26.31
CA SER A 28 -2.76 11.60 26.20
C SER A 28 -4.22 11.42 25.80
N ASN A 29 -5.05 11.56 26.82
CA ASN A 29 -6.42 12.08 26.78
C ASN A 29 -7.44 11.12 26.14
N SER A 30 -8.12 10.29 26.93
CA SER A 30 -9.28 10.68 27.75
C SER A 30 -10.21 11.66 27.03
N LYS A 31 -11.45 11.22 26.79
CA LYS A 31 -12.57 11.97 26.22
C LYS A 31 -12.58 12.14 24.70
N GLU A 32 -12.81 11.05 23.98
CA GLU A 32 -13.83 11.05 22.93
C GLU A 32 -14.62 9.72 23.00
N GLU A 33 -14.98 9.31 24.22
CA GLU A 33 -16.26 8.62 24.40
C GLU A 33 -17.35 9.57 23.88
N ASN A 34 -18.04 9.20 22.78
CA ASN A 34 -19.41 9.59 22.39
C ASN A 34 -19.68 9.99 20.93
N ASP A 35 -18.76 9.83 19.96
CA ASP A 35 -19.15 10.01 18.54
C ASP A 35 -19.02 8.74 17.70
N LEU A 36 -19.73 7.69 18.14
CA LEU A 36 -20.00 6.49 17.36
C LEU A 36 -21.24 6.70 16.47
N SER A 37 -21.31 7.82 15.76
CA SER A 37 -22.28 7.95 14.68
C SER A 37 -21.82 7.09 13.51
N LEU A 38 -22.77 6.43 12.83
CA LEU A 38 -22.56 5.75 11.55
C LEU A 38 -21.73 6.59 10.54
N ARG A 39 -21.71 7.91 10.74
CA ARG A 39 -20.96 8.89 9.97
C ARG A 39 -19.44 8.70 10.04
N LYS A 40 -18.85 8.50 11.23
CA LYS A 40 -17.39 8.32 11.38
C LYS A 40 -16.92 6.99 10.78
N LEU A 41 -17.76 5.95 10.86
CA LEU A 41 -17.53 4.68 10.17
C LEU A 41 -17.55 4.86 8.64
N ASN A 42 -18.55 5.59 8.13
CA ASN A 42 -18.66 5.90 6.71
C ASN A 42 -17.48 6.76 6.19
N GLU A 43 -16.98 7.69 7.02
CA GLU A 43 -15.78 8.48 6.71
C GLU A 43 -14.54 7.59 6.59
N TYR A 44 -14.32 6.67 7.54
CA TYR A 44 -13.21 5.71 7.45
C TYR A 44 -13.34 4.79 6.23
N GLN A 45 -14.55 4.30 5.91
CA GLN A 45 -14.78 3.47 4.72
C GLN A 45 -14.52 4.24 3.43
N THR A 46 -14.95 5.49 3.35
CA THR A 46 -14.70 6.35 2.19
C THR A 46 -13.21 6.60 2.02
N HIS A 47 -12.50 6.88 3.11
CA HIS A 47 -11.05 7.11 3.09
C HIS A 47 -10.27 5.84 2.69
N LEU A 48 -10.68 4.68 3.20
CA LEU A 48 -10.11 3.40 2.79
C LEU A 48 -10.28 3.18 1.28
N HIS A 49 -11.49 3.43 0.76
CA HIS A 49 -11.78 3.26 -0.66
C HIS A 49 -10.96 4.23 -1.53
N SER A 50 -10.77 5.48 -1.11
CA SER A 50 -9.91 6.42 -1.84
C SER A 50 -8.46 5.95 -1.88
N LEU A 51 -7.93 5.44 -0.76
CA LEU A 51 -6.57 4.92 -0.69
C LEU A 51 -6.38 3.66 -1.55
N GLN A 52 -7.37 2.77 -1.57
CA GLN A 52 -7.36 1.58 -2.42
C GLN A 52 -7.36 1.96 -3.91
N LYS A 53 -8.16 2.97 -4.29
CA LYS A 53 -8.18 3.50 -5.65
C LYS A 53 -6.83 4.11 -6.02
N GLU A 54 -6.28 4.97 -5.16
CA GLU A 54 -4.98 5.61 -5.40
C GLU A 54 -3.86 4.58 -5.57
N LYS A 55 -3.84 3.55 -4.73
CA LYS A 55 -2.90 2.42 -4.87
C LYS A 55 -3.05 1.73 -6.22
N SER A 56 -4.28 1.48 -6.67
CA SER A 56 -4.54 0.85 -7.96
C SER A 56 -4.10 1.73 -9.13
N ASP A 57 -4.40 3.02 -9.07
CA ASP A 57 -4.04 4.00 -10.12
C ASP A 57 -2.51 4.13 -10.22
N HIS A 58 -1.80 4.16 -9.09
CA HIS A 58 -0.35 4.16 -9.04
C HIS A 58 0.24 2.89 -9.66
N LEU A 59 -0.30 1.72 -9.31
CA LEU A 59 0.18 0.43 -9.85
C LEU A 59 -0.01 0.34 -11.37
N ASN A 60 -1.18 0.77 -11.87
CA ASN A 60 -1.44 0.83 -13.31
C ASN A 60 -0.42 1.70 -14.04
N LYS A 61 -0.10 2.87 -13.47
CA LYS A 61 0.88 3.78 -14.05
C LYS A 61 2.29 3.21 -14.06
N VAL A 62 2.69 2.50 -13.00
CA VAL A 62 3.97 1.77 -12.99
C VAL A 62 4.00 0.71 -14.09
N LEU A 63 2.91 -0.05 -14.28
CA LEU A 63 2.82 -1.06 -15.33
C LEU A 63 2.93 -0.45 -16.73
N GLU A 64 2.28 0.69 -16.98
CA GLU A 64 2.40 1.43 -18.24
C GLU A 64 3.84 1.84 -18.53
N TYR A 65 4.54 2.42 -17.54
CA TYR A 65 5.94 2.81 -17.71
C TYR A 65 6.87 1.62 -17.91
N VAL A 66 6.66 0.52 -17.20
CA VAL A 66 7.45 -0.71 -17.38
C VAL A 66 7.26 -1.24 -18.81
N ASN A 67 6.04 -1.20 -19.34
CA ASN A 67 5.76 -1.61 -20.72
C ASN A 67 6.42 -0.66 -21.75
N GLU A 68 6.40 0.65 -21.51
CA GLU A 68 7.09 1.62 -22.37
C GLU A 68 8.61 1.38 -22.41
N VAL A 69 9.22 1.17 -21.23
CA VAL A 69 10.64 0.81 -21.13
C VAL A 69 10.93 -0.49 -21.86
N HIS A 70 10.07 -1.51 -21.75
CA HIS A 70 10.21 -2.76 -22.49
C HIS A 70 10.20 -2.54 -24.01
N CYS A 71 9.27 -1.73 -24.53
CA CYS A 71 9.22 -1.37 -25.94
C CYS A 71 10.48 -0.62 -26.39
N LEU A 72 10.94 0.36 -25.60
CA LEU A 72 12.14 1.14 -25.90
C LEU A 72 13.40 0.28 -25.87
N CYS A 73 13.53 -0.63 -24.91
CA CYS A 73 14.62 -1.60 -24.86
C CYS A 73 14.65 -2.50 -26.10
N GLY A 74 13.47 -2.95 -26.57
CA GLY A 74 13.35 -3.73 -27.81
C GLY A 74 13.81 -2.96 -29.06
N VAL A 75 13.52 -1.66 -29.15
CA VAL A 75 13.95 -0.81 -30.28
C VAL A 75 15.43 -0.45 -30.22
N LEU A 76 15.94 -0.14 -29.01
CA LEU A 76 17.31 0.30 -28.79
C LEU A 76 18.31 -0.87 -28.65
N GLY A 77 17.83 -2.11 -28.59
CA GLY A 77 18.66 -3.30 -28.35
C GLY A 77 19.26 -3.34 -26.94
N LEU A 78 18.58 -2.73 -25.97
CA LEU A 78 19.02 -2.69 -24.56
C LEU A 78 18.46 -3.89 -23.79
N ASP A 79 19.21 -4.35 -22.79
CA ASP A 79 18.74 -5.39 -21.88
C ASP A 79 17.70 -4.80 -20.90
N PHE A 80 16.44 -5.16 -21.11
CA PHE A 80 15.33 -4.68 -20.31
C PHE A 80 15.51 -4.98 -18.81
N GLY A 81 15.95 -6.20 -18.47
CA GLY A 81 16.10 -6.64 -17.08
C GLY A 81 17.15 -5.80 -16.34
N LYS A 82 18.27 -5.50 -17.00
CA LYS A 82 19.30 -4.60 -16.49
C LYS A 82 18.75 -3.18 -16.33
N THR A 83 18.08 -2.65 -17.35
CA THR A 83 17.53 -1.28 -17.33
C THR A 83 16.50 -1.06 -16.21
N VAL A 84 15.59 -2.01 -15.95
CA VAL A 84 14.62 -1.86 -14.86
C VAL A 84 15.23 -2.12 -13.47
N SER A 85 16.27 -2.96 -13.39
CA SER A 85 16.98 -3.22 -12.12
C SER A 85 17.74 -2.00 -11.60
N GLU A 86 18.19 -1.13 -12.51
CA GLU A 86 18.81 0.17 -12.18
C GLU A 86 17.79 1.15 -11.56
N VAL A 87 16.49 0.99 -11.85
CA VAL A 87 15.42 1.80 -11.27
C VAL A 87 15.02 1.25 -9.90
N HIS A 88 14.65 -0.04 -9.82
CA HIS A 88 14.36 -0.69 -8.56
C HIS A 88 14.43 -2.22 -8.69
N PRO A 89 15.09 -2.94 -7.77
CA PRO A 89 15.27 -4.40 -7.85
C PRO A 89 13.95 -5.19 -7.87
N SER A 90 12.85 -4.64 -7.31
CA SER A 90 11.54 -5.31 -7.36
C SER A 90 10.92 -5.35 -8.76
N LEU A 91 11.38 -4.51 -9.70
CA LEU A 91 10.88 -4.50 -11.08
C LEU A 91 11.50 -5.61 -11.93
N GLN A 92 12.63 -6.16 -11.50
CA GLN A 92 13.31 -7.27 -12.17
C GLN A 92 12.52 -8.59 -12.02
N GLN A 93 11.69 -8.72 -10.99
CA GLN A 93 10.95 -9.95 -10.64
C GLN A 93 9.59 -10.09 -11.34
N ALA A 94 9.35 -9.35 -12.42
CA ALA A 94 8.13 -9.41 -13.23
C ALA A 94 8.28 -10.17 -14.55
N ALA A 95 9.43 -10.83 -14.79
CA ALA A 95 9.54 -11.75 -15.92
C ALA A 95 8.73 -13.02 -15.60
N PRO A 96 7.79 -13.45 -16.47
CA PRO A 96 7.15 -14.74 -16.29
C PRO A 96 8.25 -15.79 -16.37
N GLU A 97 8.33 -16.66 -15.37
CA GLU A 97 9.11 -17.89 -15.48
C GLU A 97 8.64 -18.61 -16.74
N GLN A 98 9.44 -18.52 -17.81
CA GLN A 98 9.30 -19.40 -18.96
C GLN A 98 9.74 -20.79 -18.51
N SER A 99 8.76 -21.55 -18.00
CA SER A 99 8.82 -22.99 -17.94
C SER A 99 9.04 -23.52 -19.35
N ARG A 100 10.25 -24.01 -19.63
CA ARG A 100 10.50 -25.02 -20.66
C ARG A 100 11.74 -25.84 -20.33
#